data_AF-A0A661BKN8-F1
#
_entry.id   AF-A0A661BKN8-F1
#
_cell.length_a   1.000
_cell.length_b   1.000
_cell.length_c   1.000
_cell.angle_alpha   90.00
_cell.angle_beta   90.00
_cell.angle_gamma   90.00
#
_symmetry.space_group_name_H-M   'P 1'
#
loop_
_entity.id
_entity.type
_entity.pdbx_description
1 polymer ?
#
loop_
_entity_poly.entity_id
_entity_poly.type
_entity_poly.pdbx_seq_one_letter_code
_entity_poly.pdbx_strand_id
1 'polypeptide(L)'
;LEHVPDPAAVVAACAQLARPGGHVFFATLNRTPKAYALAVLTAEYLLGMLPRGTHDYERFVRPSELDAWARPHDLNLLELRGVSYQPLARRYALSGDVSVNYLACYQAAAEAPGDST
;
A
#
# COMPACT_ATOMS: atom_id res chain seq x y z
N LEU A 1 6.15 -0.77 -2.03
CA LEU A 1 6.16 -2.24 -2.28
C LEU A 1 6.35 -2.57 -3.76
N GLU A 2 5.83 -1.74 -4.66
CA GLU A 2 5.92 -1.83 -6.13
C GLU A 2 7.34 -1.81 -6.73
N HIS A 3 8.37 -1.48 -5.95
CA HIS A 3 9.76 -1.42 -6.42
C HIS A 3 10.65 -2.56 -5.90
N VAL A 4 10.09 -3.47 -5.08
CA VAL A 4 10.85 -4.61 -4.55
C VAL A 4 10.57 -5.88 -5.35
N PRO A 5 11.55 -6.80 -5.47
CA PRO A 5 11.38 -8.03 -6.23
C PRO A 5 10.41 -9.03 -5.58
N ASP A 6 10.33 -9.04 -4.24
CA ASP A 6 9.40 -9.87 -3.47
C ASP A 6 8.68 -9.04 -2.39
N PRO A 7 7.49 -8.49 -2.70
CA PRO A 7 6.69 -7.75 -1.74
C PRO A 7 6.25 -8.57 -0.53
N ALA A 8 6.02 -9.88 -0.68
CA ALA A 8 5.55 -10.74 0.39
C ALA A 8 6.64 -10.93 1.46
N ALA A 9 7.90 -11.11 1.03
CA ALA A 9 9.04 -11.18 1.95
C ALA A 9 9.21 -9.89 2.77
N VAL A 10 8.94 -8.72 2.18
CA VAL A 10 8.98 -7.44 2.91
C VAL A 10 7.88 -7.37 3.97
N VAL A 11 6.66 -7.79 3.62
CA VAL A 11 5.54 -7.85 4.57
C VAL A 11 5.86 -8.78 5.75
N ALA A 12 6.40 -9.96 5.45
CA ALA A 12 6.83 -10.93 6.47
C ALA A 12 7.91 -10.35 7.40
N ALA A 13 8.92 -9.69 6.85
CA ALA A 13 9.98 -9.06 7.63
C ALA A 13 9.43 -7.93 8.53
N CYS A 14 8.51 -7.10 8.02
CA CYS A 14 7.85 -6.08 8.81
C CYS A 14 7.03 -6.68 9.97
N ALA A 15 6.34 -7.80 9.74
CA ALA A 15 5.60 -8.50 10.79
C ALA A 15 6.53 -9.00 11.90
N GLN A 16 7.68 -9.61 11.54
CA GLN A 16 8.66 -10.11 12.50
C GLN A 16 9.33 -9.01 13.32
N LEU A 17 9.50 -7.82 12.75
CA LEU A 17 10.11 -6.67 13.42
C LEU A 17 9.11 -5.87 14.27
N ALA A 18 7.81 -6.06 14.04
CA ALA A 18 6.78 -5.38 14.81
C ALA A 18 6.78 -5.93 16.25
N ARG A 19 6.67 -5.03 17.22
CA ARG A 19 6.40 -5.43 18.61
C ARG A 19 5.01 -6.06 18.69
N PRO A 20 4.76 -6.98 19.64
CA PRO A 20 3.41 -7.48 19.89
C PRO A 20 2.40 -6.33 20.09
N GLY A 21 1.26 -6.39 19.40
CA GLY A 21 0.24 -5.33 19.40
C GLY A 21 0.64 -4.05 18.65
N GLY A 22 1.82 -4.01 18.04
CA GLY A 22 2.36 -2.86 17.30
C GLY A 22 1.69 -2.65 15.95
N HIS A 23 1.85 -1.44 15.41
CA HIS A 23 1.29 -1.07 14.12
C HIS A 23 2.31 -1.15 13.00
N VAL A 24 1.89 -1.65 11.85
CA VAL A 24 2.66 -1.69 10.60
C VAL A 24 1.88 -0.95 9.53
N PHE A 25 2.54 -0.03 8.83
CA PHE A 25 1.93 0.77 7.78
C PHE A 25 2.54 0.45 6.42
N PHE A 26 1.69 0.26 5.42
CA PHE A 26 2.11 0.12 4.03
C PHE A 26 1.46 1.20 3.17
N ALA A 27 2.24 1.85 2.31
CA ALA A 27 1.78 2.85 1.36
C ALA A 27 2.18 2.41 -0.06
N THR A 28 1.24 2.38 -1.00
CA THR A 28 1.52 2.00 -2.40
C THR A 28 0.39 2.42 -3.35
N LEU A 29 0.65 2.28 -4.65
CA LEU A 29 -0.32 2.47 -5.72
C LEU A 29 -1.20 1.23 -5.88
N ASN A 30 -2.49 1.44 -6.10
CA ASN A 30 -3.46 0.36 -6.32
C ASN A 30 -3.45 -0.07 -7.78
N ARG A 31 -3.48 -1.37 -8.05
CA ARG A 31 -3.60 -1.91 -9.41
C ARG A 31 -5.04 -1.80 -9.89
N THR A 32 -5.44 -0.61 -10.35
CA THR A 32 -6.74 -0.38 -10.99
C THR A 32 -6.59 0.34 -12.33
N PRO A 33 -7.59 0.24 -13.22
CA PRO A 33 -7.62 1.01 -14.46
C PRO A 33 -7.55 2.53 -14.23
N LYS A 34 -8.11 3.03 -13.13
CA LYS A 34 -8.07 4.47 -12.78
C LYS A 34 -6.67 4.88 -12.36
N ALA A 35 -5.99 4.09 -11.53
CA ALA A 35 -4.60 4.32 -11.16
C ALA A 35 -3.68 4.30 -12.39
N TYR A 36 -3.91 3.34 -13.29
CA TYR A 36 -3.21 3.26 -14.56
C TYR A 36 -3.40 4.50 -15.41
N ALA A 37 -4.65 4.90 -15.65
CA ALA A 37 -4.98 6.08 -16.44
C ALA A 37 -4.32 7.34 -15.85
N LEU A 38 -4.36 7.51 -14.52
CA LEU A 38 -3.71 8.64 -13.86
C LEU A 38 -2.18 8.59 -14.01
N ALA A 39 -1.56 7.43 -13.82
CA ALA A 39 -0.11 7.26 -13.96
C ALA A 39 0.36 7.54 -15.39
N VAL A 40 -0.32 6.97 -16.40
CA VAL A 40 -0.04 7.19 -17.82
C VAL A 40 -0.25 8.66 -18.21
N LEU A 41 -1.38 9.27 -17.80
CA LEU A 41 -1.63 10.69 -18.05
C LEU A 41 -0.55 11.58 -17.42
N THR A 42 -0.10 11.24 -16.21
CA THR A 42 0.94 12.01 -15.52
C THR A 42 2.30 11.86 -16.19
N ALA A 43 2.72 10.64 -16.49
CA ALA A 43 4.04 10.34 -17.03
C ALA A 43 4.19 10.73 -18.52
N GLU A 44 3.19 10.41 -19.36
CA GLU A 44 3.26 10.64 -20.81
C GLU A 44 2.84 12.07 -21.18
N TYR A 45 1.78 12.59 -20.57
CA TYR A 45 1.15 13.84 -21.04
C TYR A 45 1.54 15.07 -20.22
N LEU A 46 1.76 14.94 -18.90
CA LEU A 46 2.12 16.08 -18.06
C LEU A 46 3.63 16.28 -17.93
N LEU A 47 4.40 15.20 -17.78
CA LEU A 47 5.83 15.28 -17.50
C LEU A 47 6.72 14.98 -18.71
N GLY A 48 6.18 14.37 -19.77
CA GLY A 48 6.95 14.00 -20.97
C GLY A 48 8.14 13.08 -20.68
N MET A 49 8.08 12.32 -19.59
CA MET A 49 9.23 11.64 -18.98
C MET A 49 9.49 10.25 -19.57
N LEU A 50 8.50 9.63 -20.24
CA LEU A 50 8.60 8.23 -20.68
C LEU A 50 8.07 8.03 -22.12
N PRO A 51 8.69 7.13 -22.91
CA PRO A 51 8.16 6.71 -24.21
C PRO A 51 6.81 6.01 -24.03
N ARG A 52 5.89 6.25 -24.96
CA ARG A 52 4.55 5.62 -24.99
C ARG A 52 4.67 4.10 -24.89
N GLY A 53 3.95 3.50 -23.93
CA GLY A 53 3.85 2.03 -23.80
C GLY A 53 4.86 1.34 -22.87
N THR A 54 5.60 2.08 -22.03
CA THR A 54 6.63 1.52 -21.11
C THR A 54 6.14 1.19 -19.70
N HIS A 55 4.82 1.15 -19.45
CA HIS A 55 4.30 1.26 -18.07
C HIS A 55 4.25 -0.06 -17.29
N ASP A 56 5.08 -0.12 -16.24
CA ASP A 56 5.23 -1.15 -15.19
C ASP A 56 3.97 -1.27 -14.28
N TYR A 57 2.78 -1.36 -14.87
CA TYR A 57 1.49 -1.46 -14.17
C TYR A 57 1.35 -2.76 -13.36
N GLU A 58 1.99 -3.84 -13.80
CA GLU A 58 1.94 -5.13 -13.13
C GLU A 58 2.56 -5.08 -11.71
N ARG A 59 3.39 -4.07 -11.43
CA ARG A 59 4.05 -3.92 -10.13
C ARG A 59 3.19 -3.29 -9.03
N PHE A 60 2.07 -2.66 -9.39
CA PHE A 60 1.17 -2.09 -8.38
C PHE A 60 0.52 -3.20 -7.55
N VAL A 61 0.29 -2.97 -6.26
CA VAL A 61 -0.21 -4.02 -5.36
C VAL A 61 -1.67 -3.76 -5.04
N ARG A 62 -2.57 -4.70 -5.29
CA ARG A 62 -3.97 -4.59 -4.86
C ARG A 62 -4.06 -4.75 -3.33
N PRO A 63 -5.00 -4.06 -2.66
CA PRO A 63 -5.24 -4.27 -1.23
C PRO A 63 -5.46 -5.74 -0.86
N SER A 64 -6.14 -6.52 -1.71
CA SER A 64 -6.36 -7.94 -1.48
C SER A 64 -5.09 -8.79 -1.55
N GLU A 65 -4.11 -8.39 -2.37
CA GLU A 65 -2.82 -9.08 -2.46
C GLU A 65 -1.99 -8.79 -1.22
N LEU A 66 -1.95 -7.52 -0.79
CA LEU A 66 -1.29 -7.14 0.46
C LEU A 66 -1.89 -7.89 1.66
N ASP A 67 -3.22 -7.94 1.74
CA ASP A 67 -3.92 -8.64 2.81
C ASP A 67 -3.65 -10.16 2.80
N ALA A 68 -3.56 -10.76 1.61
CA ALA A 68 -3.19 -12.17 1.49
C ALA A 68 -1.77 -12.47 1.99
N TRP A 69 -0.83 -11.54 1.83
CA TRP A 69 0.53 -11.67 2.37
C TRP A 69 0.61 -11.37 3.87
N ALA A 70 -0.27 -10.51 4.38
CA ALA A 70 -0.28 -10.11 5.79
C ALA A 70 -0.86 -11.19 6.72
N ARG A 71 -1.94 -11.85 6.28
CA ARG A 71 -2.69 -12.84 7.10
C ARG A 71 -1.84 -13.98 7.69
N PRO A 72 -0.91 -14.62 6.95
CA PRO A 72 -0.09 -15.69 7.50
C PRO A 72 0.89 -15.25 8.60
N HIS A 73 1.04 -13.95 8.83
CA HIS A 73 1.95 -13.37 9.81
C HIS A 73 1.20 -12.61 10.92
N ASP A 74 -0.08 -12.93 11.12
CA ASP A 74 -0.94 -12.35 12.16
C ASP A 74 -1.00 -10.81 12.16
N LEU A 75 -0.79 -10.21 10.98
CA LEU A 75 -1.05 -8.80 10.75
C LEU A 75 -2.53 -8.61 10.43
N ASN A 76 -3.26 -8.01 11.36
CA ASN A 76 -4.69 -7.74 11.23
C ASN A 76 -4.93 -6.36 10.61
N LEU A 77 -5.64 -6.29 9.48
CA LEU A 77 -5.98 -5.01 8.84
C LEU A 77 -6.94 -4.21 9.73
N LEU A 78 -6.50 -3.04 10.19
CA LEU A 78 -7.34 -2.11 10.95
C LEU A 78 -8.02 -1.08 10.07
N GLU A 79 -7.26 -0.49 9.14
CA GLU A 79 -7.78 0.59 8.31
C GLU A 79 -7.09 0.63 6.94
N LEU A 80 -7.88 1.00 5.93
CA LEU A 80 -7.40 1.25 4.57
C LEU A 80 -7.93 2.60 4.09
N ARG A 81 -7.03 3.52 3.75
CA ARG A 81 -7.38 4.86 3.26
C ARG A 81 -6.60 5.22 2.02
N GLY A 82 -7.22 5.92 1.08
CA GLY A 82 -6.50 6.57 0.00
C GLY A 82 -5.96 7.93 0.41
N VAL A 83 -5.08 8.48 -0.43
CA VAL A 83 -4.63 9.87 -0.39
C VAL A 83 -5.14 10.58 -1.63
N SER A 84 -5.88 11.66 -1.44
CA SER A 84 -6.42 12.49 -2.52
C SER A 84 -5.80 13.88 -2.49
N TYR A 85 -5.58 14.47 -3.66
CA TYR A 85 -5.16 15.86 -3.80
C TYR A 85 -6.38 16.76 -3.97
N GLN A 86 -6.46 17.82 -3.17
CA GLN A 86 -7.51 18.85 -3.27
C GLN A 86 -6.94 20.08 -3.97
N PRO A 87 -7.22 20.30 -5.28
CA PRO A 87 -6.55 21.35 -6.06
C PRO A 87 -6.86 22.75 -5.55
N LEU A 88 -8.11 23.00 -5.14
CA LEU A 88 -8.56 24.31 -4.67
C LEU A 88 -7.84 24.73 -3.37
N ALA A 89 -7.61 23.78 -2.47
CA ALA A 89 -6.94 24.01 -1.20
C ALA A 89 -5.43 23.67 -1.23
N ARG A 90 -4.91 23.23 -2.40
CA ARG A 90 -3.54 22.78 -2.66
C ARG A 90 -2.96 21.86 -1.57
N ARG A 91 -3.78 20.92 -1.08
CA ARG A 91 -3.43 20.03 0.04
C ARG A 91 -3.75 18.59 -0.28
N TYR A 92 -2.94 17.69 0.27
CA TYR A 92 -3.24 16.27 0.29
C TYR A 92 -4.06 15.95 1.54
N ALA A 93 -5.03 15.06 1.39
CA ALA A 93 -5.88 14.61 2.48
C ALA A 93 -6.14 13.10 2.38
N LEU A 94 -6.27 12.45 3.54
CA LEU A 94 -6.78 11.09 3.60
C LEU A 94 -8.21 11.03 3.04
N SER A 95 -8.51 9.96 2.35
CA SER A 95 -9.77 9.73 1.63
C SER A 95 -10.22 8.29 1.81
N GLY A 96 -11.53 8.06 1.69
CA GLY A 96 -12.07 6.70 1.56
C GLY A 96 -11.85 6.11 0.16
N ASP A 97 -11.45 6.92 -0.84
CA ASP A 97 -11.21 6.45 -2.20
C ASP A 97 -9.81 5.82 -2.33
N VAL A 98 -9.77 4.49 -2.35
CA VAL A 98 -8.55 3.69 -2.52
C VAL A 98 -8.29 3.29 -3.98
N SER A 99 -9.04 3.82 -4.94
CA SER A 99 -8.96 3.41 -6.34
C SER A 99 -7.61 3.73 -7.00
N VAL A 100 -6.87 4.72 -6.51
CA VAL A 100 -5.58 5.12 -7.09
C VAL A 100 -4.39 4.66 -6.23
N ASN A 101 -4.48 4.89 -4.93
CA ASN A 101 -3.43 4.59 -3.96
C ASN A 101 -4.08 4.24 -2.63
N TYR A 102 -3.31 3.67 -1.73
CA TYR A 102 -3.75 3.45 -0.36
C TYR A 102 -2.61 3.44 0.65
N LEU A 103 -3.01 3.70 1.89
CA LEU A 103 -2.32 3.53 3.14
C LEU A 103 -3.09 2.46 3.91
N ALA A 104 -2.43 1.33 4.17
CA ALA A 104 -2.96 0.25 4.98
C ALA A 104 -2.31 0.28 6.36
N CYS A 105 -3.12 0.24 7.41
CA CYS A 105 -2.68 0.09 8.79
C CYS A 105 -3.02 -1.32 9.25
N TYR A 106 -1.98 -2.07 9.62
CA TYR A 106 -2.09 -3.39 10.22
C TYR A 106 -1.67 -3.34 11.69
N GLN A 107 -2.23 -4.23 12.50
CA GLN A 107 -1.79 -4.48 13.86
C GLN A 107 -1.27 -5.91 13.99
N ALA A 108 -0.05 -6.04 14.50
CA ALA A 108 0.53 -7.34 14.85
C ALA A 108 -0.20 -7.96 16.04
N ALA A 109 -0.26 -9.28 16.10
CA ALA A 109 -0.82 -10.00 17.24
C ALA A 109 -0.27 -9.47 18.57
N ALA A 110 -1.15 -9.28 19.54
CA ALA A 110 -0.74 -9.03 20.92
C ALA A 110 -0.19 -10.34 21.51
N GLU A 111 0.77 -10.23 22.43
CA GLU A 111 1.13 -11.37 23.27
C GLU A 111 -0.10 -11.84 24.03
N ALA A 112 -0.35 -13.15 24.03
CA ALA A 112 -1.36 -13.72 24.88
C ALA A 112 -0.96 -13.45 26.35
N PRO A 113 -1.93 -13.09 27.23
CA PRO A 113 -1.64 -12.93 28.64
C PRO A 113 -1.24 -14.29 29.23
N GLY A 114 0.07 -14.56 29.30
CA GLY A 114 0.60 -15.81 29.86
C GLY A 114 2.02 -16.21 29.46
N ASP A 115 2.63 -15.62 28.43
CA ASP A 115 3.90 -16.13 27.86
C ASP A 115 5.18 -15.43 28.35
N SER A 116 5.11 -14.76 29.50
CA SER A 116 6.29 -14.20 30.19
C SER A 116 6.73 -15.14 31.31
N THR A 117 7.51 -16.17 30.95
CA THR A 117 8.35 -16.95 31.88
C THR A 117 9.82 -16.66 31.63
#